data_AF-A0A319AVE2-F1
#
_entry.id   AF-A0A319AVE2-F1
#
_cell.length_a   1.000
_cell.length_b   1.000
_cell.length_c   1.000
_cell.angle_alpha   90.00
_cell.angle_beta   90.00
_cell.angle_gamma   90.00
#
_symmetry.space_group_name_H-M   'P 1'
#
loop_
_entity.id
_entity.type
_entity.pdbx_description
1 polymer ?
#
loop_
_entity_poly.entity_id
_entity_poly.type
_entity_poly.pdbx_seq_one_letter_code
_entity_poly.pdbx_strand_id
1 'polypeptide(L)'
;MFPPIVLTPSPMRVLVQTLTHLVPSDNLIANGEPYGDKVFSMLDRTCNHVWDYPFEPGLQRWYSYGDDFGYNNRVCFFLLDYGDAPDGKDEEVPIQCLTWDGEKFIHKPDLLESEDVQAELKDIPFTPGPSDRGKIPPMRDIVRRRLRKAQFLSRRELDYMAEHLEDQDWLQRKLKPRFWANFLEQMERRGKQNEDEREGKNFLEKEEEEAKKGEEDEVEGQVQSGYV
;
A
#
# COMPACT_ATOMS: atom_id res chain seq x y z
N MET A 1 20.86 -25.88 -3.67
CA MET A 1 19.42 -25.73 -3.91
C MET A 1 18.76 -25.97 -2.56
N PHE A 2 18.19 -24.94 -1.94
CA PHE A 2 17.45 -25.14 -0.69
C PHE A 2 16.16 -25.90 -1.01
N PRO A 3 15.70 -26.80 -0.12
CA PRO A 3 14.41 -27.44 -0.32
C PRO A 3 13.30 -26.37 -0.39
N PRO A 4 12.25 -26.59 -1.21
CA PRO A 4 11.13 -25.67 -1.24
C PRO A 4 10.49 -25.61 0.16
N ILE A 5 10.11 -24.41 0.59
CA ILE A 5 9.39 -24.20 1.85
C ILE A 5 8.00 -24.83 1.69
N VAL A 6 7.71 -25.84 2.51
CA VAL A 6 6.41 -26.52 2.56
C VAL A 6 5.81 -26.29 3.93
N LEU A 7 4.74 -25.50 3.98
CA LEU A 7 3.98 -25.24 5.21
C LEU A 7 2.84 -26.25 5.33
N THR A 8 2.49 -26.59 6.56
CA THR A 8 1.34 -27.45 6.86
C THR A 8 0.39 -26.73 7.81
N PRO A 9 -0.92 -26.73 7.55
CA PRO A 9 -1.61 -27.49 6.50
C PRO A 9 -1.56 -26.82 5.11
N SER A 10 -1.73 -27.62 4.06
CA SER A 10 -1.74 -27.19 2.64
C SER A 10 -2.51 -28.19 1.77
N PRO A 11 -3.32 -27.74 0.79
CA PRO A 11 -3.70 -26.34 0.53
C PRO A 11 -4.68 -25.83 1.58
N MET A 12 -4.67 -24.53 1.83
CA MET A 12 -5.60 -23.92 2.78
C MET A 12 -5.82 -22.45 2.50
N ARG A 13 -7.05 -22.01 2.74
CA ARG A 13 -7.48 -20.62 2.78
C ARG A 13 -7.80 -20.21 4.22
N VAL A 14 -7.35 -19.05 4.64
CA VAL A 14 -7.63 -18.48 5.96
C VAL A 14 -8.41 -17.19 5.77
N LEU A 15 -9.60 -17.12 6.34
CA LEU A 15 -10.44 -15.92 6.38
C LEU A 15 -10.40 -15.32 7.78
N VAL A 16 -9.86 -14.12 7.91
CA VAL A 16 -9.80 -13.37 9.16
C VAL A 16 -10.78 -12.20 9.11
N GLN A 17 -11.72 -12.15 10.05
CA GLN A 17 -12.56 -10.98 10.31
C GLN A 17 -11.96 -10.15 11.46
N THR A 18 -12.01 -8.82 11.36
CA THR A 18 -11.72 -7.94 12.49
C THR A 18 -12.39 -6.57 12.35
N LEU A 19 -12.08 -5.65 13.26
CA LEU A 19 -12.44 -4.25 13.16
C LEU A 19 -11.21 -3.41 12.79
N THR A 20 -11.38 -2.41 11.94
CA THR A 20 -10.30 -1.55 11.41
C THR A 20 -9.38 -0.92 12.47
N HIS A 21 -9.89 -0.68 13.67
CA HIS A 21 -9.14 -0.10 14.79
C HIS A 21 -8.39 -1.14 15.64
N LEU A 22 -8.75 -2.43 15.51
CA LEU A 22 -8.10 -3.56 16.16
C LEU A 22 -6.98 -4.15 15.30
N VAL A 23 -6.91 -3.78 14.01
CA VAL A 23 -5.81 -4.18 13.14
C VAL A 23 -4.50 -3.66 13.72
N PRO A 24 -3.56 -4.56 14.05
CA PRO A 24 -2.31 -4.23 14.74
C PRO A 24 -1.39 -3.44 13.85
N SER A 25 -0.39 -2.79 14.45
CA SER A 25 0.59 -1.96 13.77
C SER A 25 1.89 -2.08 14.54
N ASP A 26 2.92 -2.65 13.91
CA ASP A 26 4.23 -2.88 14.52
C ASP A 26 5.24 -1.77 14.21
N ASN A 27 4.85 -0.81 13.38
CA ASN A 27 5.69 0.30 12.92
C ASN A 27 7.01 -0.18 12.27
N LEU A 28 6.95 -1.30 11.55
CA LEU A 28 8.11 -1.92 10.92
C LEU A 28 8.36 -1.39 9.50
N ILE A 29 7.39 -0.70 8.90
CA ILE A 29 7.58 -0.11 7.56
C ILE A 29 8.32 1.23 7.67
N ALA A 30 9.52 1.27 7.10
CA ALA A 30 10.47 2.38 7.20
C ALA A 30 9.94 3.75 6.71
N ASN A 31 8.96 3.77 5.82
CA ASN A 31 8.37 5.01 5.32
C ASN A 31 7.24 5.56 6.21
N GLY A 32 6.89 4.85 7.29
CA GLY A 32 5.81 5.23 8.21
C GLY A 32 4.42 5.21 7.59
N GLU A 33 4.21 4.49 6.48
CA GLU A 33 2.91 4.39 5.82
C GLU A 33 1.97 3.50 6.66
N PRO A 34 0.87 4.06 7.22
CA PRO A 34 0.07 3.36 8.24
C PRO A 34 -0.70 2.16 7.71
N TYR A 35 -1.04 2.15 6.43
CA TYR A 35 -1.87 1.12 5.83
C TYR A 35 -1.09 -0.17 5.64
N GLY A 36 0.07 -0.08 4.99
CA GLY A 36 0.98 -1.18 4.76
C GLY A 36 1.36 -1.80 6.09
N ASP A 37 1.74 -0.98 7.07
CA ASP A 37 2.16 -1.48 8.38
C ASP A 37 1.07 -2.34 9.01
N LYS A 38 -0.17 -1.85 9.00
CA LYS A 38 -1.34 -2.58 9.49
C LYS A 38 -1.62 -3.88 8.73
N VAL A 39 -1.56 -3.85 7.40
CA VAL A 39 -1.77 -5.04 6.58
C VAL A 39 -0.70 -6.08 6.90
N PHE A 40 0.58 -5.73 6.80
CA PHE A 40 1.69 -6.65 7.02
C PHE A 40 1.68 -7.23 8.45
N SER A 41 1.43 -6.38 9.45
CA SER A 41 1.27 -6.82 10.84
C SER A 41 0.15 -7.86 11.02
N MET A 42 -0.99 -7.70 10.35
CA MET A 42 -2.08 -8.66 10.42
C MET A 42 -1.75 -9.96 9.66
N LEU A 43 -1.17 -9.85 8.46
CA LEU A 43 -0.80 -11.02 7.67
C LEU A 43 0.24 -11.87 8.39
N ASP A 44 1.27 -11.23 8.95
CA ASP A 44 2.32 -11.92 9.68
C ASP A 44 1.80 -12.67 10.91
N ARG A 45 0.95 -12.02 11.72
CA ARG A 45 0.30 -12.69 12.86
C ARG A 45 -0.56 -13.86 12.43
N THR A 46 -1.31 -13.72 11.34
CA THR A 46 -2.16 -14.79 10.82
C THR A 46 -1.30 -15.96 10.37
N CYS A 47 -0.22 -15.70 9.63
CA CYS A 47 0.69 -16.74 9.18
C CYS A 47 1.37 -17.46 10.34
N ASN A 48 1.87 -16.73 11.34
CA ASN A 48 2.47 -17.32 12.53
C ASN A 48 1.45 -18.15 13.32
N HIS A 49 0.19 -17.71 13.42
CA HIS A 49 -0.85 -18.46 14.12
C HIS A 49 -1.19 -19.79 13.45
N VAL A 50 -1.18 -19.81 12.12
CA VAL A 50 -1.71 -20.92 11.33
C VAL A 50 -0.63 -21.91 10.89
N TRP A 51 0.53 -21.40 10.48
CA TRP A 51 1.63 -22.18 9.91
C TRP A 51 2.92 -22.15 10.74
N ASP A 52 2.93 -21.44 11.88
CA ASP A 52 4.15 -21.18 12.68
C ASP A 52 5.29 -20.61 11.81
N TYR A 53 4.92 -19.73 10.88
CA TYR A 53 5.80 -19.17 9.88
C TYR A 53 5.46 -17.70 9.62
N PRO A 54 6.45 -16.80 9.48
CA PRO A 54 6.20 -15.40 9.17
C PRO A 54 5.57 -15.24 7.79
N PHE A 55 4.89 -14.11 7.56
CA PHE A 55 4.36 -13.83 6.22
C PHE A 55 5.50 -13.53 5.24
N GLU A 56 5.54 -14.25 4.12
CA GLU A 56 6.53 -14.05 3.07
C GLU A 56 5.83 -13.68 1.75
N PRO A 57 6.04 -12.45 1.24
CA PRO A 57 5.49 -12.03 -0.03
C PRO A 57 5.89 -12.98 -1.17
N GLY A 58 4.90 -13.54 -1.85
CA GLY A 58 5.09 -14.48 -2.96
C GLY A 58 5.00 -15.96 -2.56
N LEU A 59 5.10 -16.28 -1.27
CA LEU A 59 4.80 -17.61 -0.75
C LEU A 59 3.29 -17.78 -0.48
N GLN A 60 2.71 -16.85 0.28
CA GLN A 60 1.26 -16.76 0.46
C GLN A 60 0.66 -15.71 -0.47
N ARG A 61 -0.54 -15.99 -0.97
CA ARG A 61 -1.37 -15.00 -1.68
C ARG A 61 -2.32 -14.37 -0.67
N TRP A 62 -2.62 -13.08 -0.82
CA TRP A 62 -3.48 -12.39 0.13
C TRP A 62 -4.41 -11.38 -0.53
N TYR A 63 -5.55 -11.17 0.12
CA TYR A 63 -6.57 -10.18 -0.26
C TYR A 63 -7.10 -9.49 1.00
N SER A 64 -7.72 -8.34 0.82
CA SER A 64 -8.38 -7.62 1.91
C SER A 64 -9.67 -6.97 1.44
N TYR A 65 -10.62 -6.85 2.36
CA TYR A 65 -11.92 -6.24 2.12
C TYR A 65 -12.32 -5.35 3.30
N GLY A 66 -12.88 -4.17 3.02
CA GLY A 66 -13.31 -3.24 4.08
C GLY A 66 -12.15 -2.64 4.90
N ASP A 67 -10.92 -2.74 4.40
CA ASP A 67 -9.66 -2.25 4.95
C ASP A 67 -9.52 -0.71 4.93
N ASP A 68 -10.63 -0.01 5.10
CA ASP A 68 -10.68 1.44 5.23
C ASP A 68 -10.20 1.88 6.62
N PHE A 69 -8.92 1.69 6.93
CA PHE A 69 -8.32 1.93 8.25
C PHE A 69 -8.40 3.39 8.73
N GLY A 70 -8.70 4.32 7.84
CA GLY A 70 -9.04 5.69 8.20
C GLY A 70 -10.36 5.79 8.99
N TYR A 71 -11.20 4.75 9.01
CA TYR A 71 -12.36 4.64 9.90
C TYR A 71 -12.07 3.73 11.09
N ASN A 72 -12.69 4.05 12.23
CA ASN A 72 -12.75 3.16 13.37
C ASN A 72 -14.04 2.36 13.32
N ASN A 73 -14.04 1.21 14.00
CA ASN A 73 -15.22 0.35 14.18
C ASN A 73 -15.92 -0.03 12.85
N ARG A 74 -15.13 -0.32 11.81
CA ARG A 74 -15.62 -0.92 10.57
C ARG A 74 -15.14 -2.36 10.52
N VAL A 75 -16.02 -3.27 10.08
CA VAL A 75 -15.62 -4.65 9.82
C VAL A 75 -14.70 -4.66 8.60
N CYS A 76 -13.58 -5.36 8.73
CA CYS A 76 -12.68 -5.64 7.63
C CYS A 76 -12.28 -7.11 7.64
N PHE A 77 -11.89 -7.62 6.49
CA PHE A 77 -11.50 -8.99 6.29
C PHE A 77 -10.12 -9.07 5.63
N PHE A 78 -9.39 -10.11 5.98
CA PHE A 78 -8.14 -10.51 5.35
C PHE A 78 -8.29 -11.96 4.90
N LEU A 79 -7.85 -12.24 3.68
CA LEU A 79 -7.84 -13.57 3.11
C LEU A 79 -6.39 -13.95 2.83
N LEU A 80 -5.99 -15.14 3.25
CA LEU A 80 -4.65 -15.69 3.05
C LEU A 80 -4.76 -17.09 2.46
N ASP A 81 -4.10 -17.29 1.32
CA ASP A 81 -4.10 -18.55 0.60
C ASP A 81 -2.69 -19.12 0.53
N TYR A 82 -2.57 -20.41 0.82
CA TYR A 82 -1.34 -21.16 0.70
C TYR A 82 -1.55 -22.52 0.04
N GLY A 83 -0.63 -22.89 -0.86
CA GLY A 83 -0.71 -24.12 -1.66
C GLY A 83 -1.52 -23.96 -2.95
N ASP A 84 -1.73 -25.10 -3.61
CA ASP A 84 -2.46 -25.22 -4.87
C ASP A 84 -3.72 -26.06 -4.68
N ALA A 85 -4.82 -25.68 -5.33
CA ALA A 85 -6.09 -26.38 -5.20
C ALA A 85 -5.96 -27.83 -5.68
N PRO A 86 -6.53 -28.82 -4.96
CA PRO A 86 -6.51 -30.21 -5.39
C PRO A 86 -7.21 -30.34 -6.75
N ASP A 87 -6.53 -30.89 -7.76
CA ASP A 87 -7.03 -31.04 -9.13
C ASP A 87 -7.59 -29.73 -9.75
N GLY A 88 -7.15 -28.56 -9.27
CA GLY A 88 -7.66 -27.25 -9.70
C GLY A 88 -9.07 -26.91 -9.24
N LYS A 89 -9.58 -27.59 -8.20
CA LYS A 89 -10.92 -27.38 -7.63
C LYS A 89 -10.87 -26.55 -6.36
N ASP A 90 -11.18 -25.27 -6.49
CA ASP A 90 -11.11 -24.30 -5.39
C ASP A 90 -12.12 -24.62 -4.27
N GLU A 91 -13.27 -25.20 -4.61
CA GLU A 91 -14.32 -25.61 -3.67
C GLU A 91 -13.90 -26.73 -2.70
N GLU A 92 -12.85 -27.50 -3.05
CA GLU A 92 -12.31 -28.55 -2.18
C GLU A 92 -11.27 -28.00 -1.18
N VAL A 93 -10.85 -26.74 -1.32
CA VAL A 93 -9.86 -26.11 -0.43
C VAL A 93 -10.52 -25.76 0.92
N PRO A 94 -9.99 -26.24 2.04
CA PRO A 94 -10.53 -25.92 3.36
C PRO A 94 -10.36 -24.43 3.68
N ILE A 95 -11.42 -23.82 4.24
CA ILE A 95 -11.41 -22.44 4.71
C ILE A 95 -11.41 -22.42 6.24
N GLN A 96 -10.31 -21.95 6.84
CA GLN A 96 -10.24 -21.68 8.27
C GLN A 96 -10.72 -20.25 8.56
N CYS A 97 -11.78 -20.12 9.35
CA CYS A 97 -12.37 -18.83 9.68
C CYS A 97 -11.98 -18.39 11.08
N LEU A 98 -11.39 -17.20 11.18
CA LEU A 98 -10.89 -16.61 12.41
C LEU A 98 -11.46 -15.21 12.62
N THR A 99 -11.55 -14.79 13.88
CA THR A 99 -11.77 -13.39 14.25
C THR A 99 -10.59 -12.91 15.08
N TRP A 100 -10.03 -11.76 14.71
CA TRP A 100 -9.05 -11.06 15.54
C TRP A 100 -9.76 -10.04 16.42
N ASP A 101 -9.66 -10.20 17.75
CA ASP A 101 -10.31 -9.36 18.75
C ASP A 101 -9.44 -8.18 19.23
N GLY A 102 -8.22 -8.06 18.72
CA GLY A 102 -7.22 -7.08 19.18
C GLY A 102 -6.06 -7.72 19.94
N GLU A 103 -6.22 -8.96 20.43
CA GLU A 103 -5.22 -9.65 21.22
C GLU A 103 -4.95 -11.08 20.73
N LYS A 104 -5.98 -11.79 20.28
CA LYS A 104 -5.87 -13.18 19.84
C LYS A 104 -6.84 -13.52 18.72
N PHE A 105 -6.54 -14.64 18.05
CA PHE A 105 -7.44 -15.25 17.09
C PHE A 105 -8.46 -16.14 17.78
N ILE A 106 -9.72 -15.99 17.39
CA ILE A 106 -10.85 -16.80 17.85
C ILE A 106 -11.40 -17.57 16.64
N HIS A 107 -11.51 -18.89 16.75
CA HIS A 107 -12.11 -19.71 15.70
C HIS A 107 -13.60 -19.38 15.53
N LYS A 108 -14.03 -19.07 14.30
CA LYS A 108 -15.39 -18.61 14.01
C LYS A 108 -15.90 -19.16 12.66
N PRO A 109 -16.29 -20.44 12.61
CA PRO A 109 -16.72 -21.10 11.38
C PRO A 109 -18.01 -20.49 10.81
N ASP A 110 -18.87 -19.95 11.70
CA ASP A 110 -20.14 -19.31 11.37
C ASP A 110 -20.00 -18.11 10.41
N LEU A 111 -18.79 -17.57 10.20
CA LEU A 111 -18.54 -16.57 9.15
C LEU A 111 -18.97 -17.06 7.76
N LEU A 112 -18.86 -18.36 7.50
CA LEU A 112 -19.25 -18.97 6.23
C LEU A 112 -20.77 -19.08 6.04
N GLU A 113 -21.56 -18.89 7.09
CA GLU A 113 -23.02 -18.87 7.00
C GLU A 113 -23.55 -17.55 6.42
N SER A 114 -22.72 -16.50 6.39
CA SER A 114 -23.09 -15.20 5.83
C SER A 114 -23.11 -15.23 4.30
N GLU A 115 -24.28 -14.90 3.72
CA GLU A 115 -24.44 -14.79 2.27
C GLU A 115 -23.50 -13.75 1.65
N ASP A 116 -23.28 -12.62 2.34
CA ASP A 116 -22.37 -11.56 1.87
C ASP A 116 -20.92 -12.06 1.81
N VAL A 117 -20.49 -12.84 2.82
CA VAL A 117 -19.13 -13.42 2.84
C VAL A 117 -18.98 -14.44 1.72
N GLN A 118 -19.98 -15.29 1.50
CA GLN A 118 -19.97 -16.27 0.42
C GLN A 118 -19.98 -15.62 -0.97
N ALA A 119 -20.68 -14.50 -1.15
CA ALA A 119 -20.68 -13.75 -2.39
C ALA A 119 -19.29 -13.18 -2.69
N GLU A 120 -18.67 -12.51 -1.72
CA GLU A 120 -17.33 -11.93 -1.88
C GLU A 120 -16.25 -13.02 -2.11
N LEU A 121 -16.35 -14.18 -1.44
CA LEU A 121 -15.42 -15.28 -1.67
C LEU A 121 -15.51 -15.88 -3.08
N LYS A 122 -16.69 -15.86 -3.72
CA LYS A 122 -16.85 -16.33 -5.11
C LYS A 122 -16.15 -15.42 -6.11
N ASP A 123 -16.07 -14.13 -5.82
CA ASP A 123 -15.38 -13.16 -6.66
C ASP A 123 -13.84 -13.23 -6.48
N ILE A 124 -13.36 -13.97 -5.48
CA ILE A 124 -11.94 -14.16 -5.16
C ILE A 124 -11.60 -15.66 -5.16
N PRO A 125 -11.42 -16.29 -6.34
CA PRO A 125 -11.06 -17.71 -6.43
C PRO A 125 -9.71 -17.99 -5.73
N PHE A 126 -9.52 -19.23 -5.27
CA PHE A 126 -8.28 -19.68 -4.62
C PHE A 126 -7.14 -19.82 -5.62
N THR A 127 -7.46 -20.34 -6.81
CA THR A 127 -6.54 -20.38 -7.94
C THR A 127 -6.72 -19.10 -8.75
N PRO A 128 -5.72 -18.20 -8.80
CA PRO A 128 -5.87 -16.93 -9.50
C PRO A 128 -6.10 -17.14 -11.00
N GLY A 129 -7.21 -16.61 -11.50
CA GLY A 129 -7.48 -16.52 -12.93
C GLY A 129 -6.65 -15.43 -13.63
N PRO A 130 -6.71 -15.35 -14.97
CA PRO A 130 -6.14 -14.23 -15.70
C PRO A 130 -6.71 -12.90 -15.19
N SER A 131 -5.84 -11.95 -14.90
CA SER A 131 -6.24 -10.64 -14.38
C SER A 131 -6.94 -9.81 -15.46
N ASP A 132 -8.24 -9.63 -15.32
CA ASP A 132 -8.95 -8.56 -16.03
C ASP A 132 -8.55 -7.23 -15.38
N ARG A 133 -7.60 -6.53 -16.01
CA ARG A 133 -7.29 -5.15 -15.65
C ARG A 133 -8.48 -4.29 -16.05
N GLY A 134 -9.44 -4.18 -15.12
CA GLY A 134 -10.61 -3.35 -15.27
C GLY A 134 -10.26 -1.89 -15.58
N LYS A 135 -11.27 -1.09 -15.89
CA LYS A 135 -11.08 0.33 -16.19
C LYS A 135 -10.43 1.04 -14.99
N ILE A 136 -9.36 1.79 -15.25
CA ILE A 136 -8.72 2.63 -14.25
C ILE A 136 -9.75 3.69 -13.81
N PRO A 137 -10.09 3.78 -12.51
CA PRO A 137 -11.05 4.76 -12.03
C PRO A 137 -10.49 6.19 -12.13
N PRO A 138 -11.35 7.22 -12.11
CA PRO A 138 -10.91 8.62 -12.08
C PRO A 138 -9.95 8.89 -10.90
N MET A 139 -9.00 9.81 -11.08
CA MET A 139 -7.97 10.08 -10.08
C MET A 139 -8.55 10.49 -8.72
N ARG A 140 -9.58 11.36 -8.70
CA ARG A 140 -10.28 11.75 -7.47
C ARG A 140 -10.83 10.55 -6.68
N ASP A 141 -11.28 9.49 -7.36
CA ASP A 141 -11.80 8.29 -6.70
C ASP A 141 -10.68 7.44 -6.12
N ILE A 142 -9.53 7.39 -6.81
CA ILE A 142 -8.29 6.78 -6.30
C ILE A 142 -7.84 7.50 -5.03
N VAL A 143 -7.69 8.83 -5.10
CA VAL A 143 -7.29 9.67 -3.96
C VAL A 143 -8.24 9.49 -2.78
N ARG A 144 -9.56 9.54 -3.02
CA ARG A 144 -10.58 9.33 -1.98
C ARG A 144 -10.44 7.96 -1.32
N ARG A 145 -10.18 6.91 -2.11
CA ARG A 145 -10.00 5.55 -1.61
C ARG A 145 -8.74 5.45 -0.74
N ARG A 146 -7.60 5.95 -1.23
CA ARG A 146 -6.34 5.94 -0.47
C ARG A 146 -6.48 6.62 0.89
N LEU A 147 -7.09 7.81 0.93
CA LEU A 147 -7.32 8.54 2.17
C LEU A 147 -8.20 7.76 3.17
N ARG A 148 -9.21 7.04 2.69
CA ARG A 148 -10.06 6.18 3.54
C ARG A 148 -9.32 4.96 4.07
N LYS A 149 -8.38 4.43 3.31
CA LYS A 149 -7.46 3.36 3.73
C LYS A 149 -6.33 3.84 4.64
N ALA A 150 -6.22 5.14 4.91
CA ALA A 150 -5.08 5.75 5.60
C ALA A 150 -3.74 5.55 4.87
N GLN A 151 -3.78 5.46 3.53
CA GLN A 151 -2.59 5.39 2.67
C GLN A 151 -2.04 6.77 2.37
N PHE A 152 -0.72 6.83 2.14
CA PHE A 152 -0.12 8.01 1.54
C PHE A 152 -0.46 8.14 0.05
N LEU A 153 -0.64 9.38 -0.36
CA LEU A 153 -0.79 9.75 -1.76
C LEU A 153 0.59 9.81 -2.40
N SER A 154 0.67 9.25 -3.60
CA SER A 154 1.86 9.31 -4.43
C SER A 154 2.09 10.71 -4.98
N ARG A 155 3.33 10.98 -5.41
CA ARG A 155 3.71 12.22 -6.12
C ARG A 155 2.76 12.53 -7.28
N ARG A 156 2.47 11.53 -8.13
CA ARG A 156 1.57 11.67 -9.27
C ARG A 156 0.16 12.08 -8.86
N GLU A 157 -0.36 11.53 -7.77
CA GLU A 157 -1.70 11.86 -7.28
C GLU A 157 -1.75 13.29 -6.76
N LEU A 158 -0.75 13.71 -5.97
CA LEU A 158 -0.68 15.06 -5.42
C LEU A 158 -0.48 16.12 -6.51
N ASP A 159 0.42 15.87 -7.46
CA ASP A 159 0.68 16.77 -8.60
C ASP A 159 -0.59 16.90 -9.47
N TYR A 160 -1.30 15.81 -9.74
CA TYR A 160 -2.59 15.87 -10.43
C TYR A 160 -3.60 16.73 -9.68
N MET A 161 -3.78 16.50 -8.38
CA MET A 161 -4.77 17.24 -7.60
C MET A 161 -4.44 18.74 -7.56
N ALA A 162 -3.16 19.12 -7.54
CA ALA A 162 -2.74 20.52 -7.58
C ALA A 162 -3.26 21.28 -8.82
N GLU A 163 -3.35 20.59 -9.96
CA GLU A 163 -3.80 21.17 -11.24
C GLU A 163 -5.33 21.10 -11.44
N HIS A 164 -6.05 20.31 -10.64
CA HIS A 164 -7.48 20.00 -10.83
C HIS A 164 -8.33 20.45 -9.62
N LEU A 165 -8.58 21.76 -9.51
CA LEU A 165 -9.31 22.36 -8.37
C LEU A 165 -10.75 21.86 -8.25
N GLU A 166 -11.42 21.56 -9.36
CA GLU A 166 -12.79 21.00 -9.37
C GLU A 166 -12.88 19.64 -8.67
N ASP A 167 -11.84 18.82 -8.79
CA ASP A 167 -11.75 17.53 -8.12
C ASP A 167 -11.40 17.69 -6.64
N GLN A 168 -10.63 18.72 -6.28
CA GLN A 168 -10.41 19.09 -4.87
C GLN A 168 -11.72 19.53 -4.20
N ASP A 169 -12.50 20.41 -4.83
CA ASP A 169 -13.82 20.85 -4.33
C ASP A 169 -14.79 19.67 -4.20
N TRP A 170 -14.71 18.71 -5.12
CA TRP A 170 -15.46 17.48 -5.02
C TRP A 170 -15.01 16.63 -3.83
N LEU A 171 -13.70 16.45 -3.64
CA LEU A 171 -13.14 15.69 -2.51
C LEU A 171 -13.54 16.31 -1.17
N GLN A 172 -13.42 17.63 -1.03
CA GLN A 172 -13.79 18.34 0.19
C GLN A 172 -15.24 18.08 0.60
N ARG A 173 -16.16 18.03 -0.38
CA ARG A 173 -17.59 17.73 -0.15
C ARG A 173 -17.87 16.26 0.17
N LYS A 174 -17.00 15.34 -0.25
CA LYS A 174 -17.21 13.88 -0.12
C LYS A 174 -16.42 13.23 1.01
N LEU A 175 -15.42 13.91 1.55
CA LEU A 175 -14.58 13.43 2.62
C LEU A 175 -15.07 13.93 3.98
N LYS A 176 -14.78 13.14 5.02
CA LYS A 176 -14.91 13.62 6.39
C LYS A 176 -13.80 14.66 6.66
N PRO A 177 -14.03 15.64 7.57
CA PRO A 177 -13.08 16.70 7.85
C PRO A 177 -11.65 16.22 8.13
N ARG A 178 -11.49 15.12 8.88
CA ARG A 178 -10.16 14.56 9.19
C ARG A 178 -9.39 14.05 7.96
N PHE A 179 -10.08 13.47 6.98
CA PHE A 179 -9.43 12.99 5.75
C PHE A 179 -9.08 14.15 4.84
N TRP A 180 -9.91 15.18 4.84
CA TRP A 180 -9.61 16.42 4.14
C TRP A 180 -8.39 17.13 4.75
N ALA A 181 -8.31 17.22 6.08
CA ALA A 181 -7.14 17.76 6.77
C ALA A 181 -5.86 16.98 6.43
N ASN A 182 -5.92 15.65 6.45
CA ASN A 182 -4.79 14.82 6.06
C ASN A 182 -4.39 15.00 4.58
N PHE A 183 -5.37 15.18 3.67
CA PHE A 183 -5.08 15.51 2.28
C PHE A 183 -4.31 16.83 2.16
N LEU A 184 -4.78 17.89 2.84
CA LEU A 184 -4.12 19.20 2.82
C LEU A 184 -2.70 19.14 3.39
N GLU A 185 -2.48 18.41 4.47
CA GLU A 185 -1.16 18.19 5.06
C GLU A 185 -0.19 17.53 4.06
N GLN A 186 -0.66 16.51 3.33
CA GLN A 186 0.15 15.85 2.30
C GLN A 186 0.45 16.78 1.12
N MET A 187 -0.51 17.63 0.72
CA MET A 187 -0.31 18.66 -0.32
C MET A 187 0.71 19.72 0.12
N GLU A 188 0.66 20.20 1.36
CA GLU A 188 1.62 21.17 1.89
C GLU A 188 3.03 20.58 1.93
N ARG A 189 3.17 19.34 2.43
CA ARG A 189 4.46 18.63 2.44
C ARG A 189 5.04 18.48 1.03
N ARG A 190 4.19 18.22 0.03
CA ARG A 190 4.59 18.13 -1.38
C ARG A 190 5.04 19.48 -1.94
N GLY A 191 4.37 20.56 -1.55
CA GLY A 191 4.78 21.93 -1.87
C GLY A 191 6.20 22.22 -1.41
N LYS A 192 6.50 21.95 -0.13
CA LYS A 192 7.85 22.12 0.45
C LYS A 192 8.90 21.28 -0.28
N GLN A 193 8.61 20.00 -0.55
CA GLN A 193 9.52 19.14 -1.31
C GLN A 193 9.80 19.66 -2.73
N ASN A 194 8.80 20.25 -3.39
CA ASN A 194 8.99 20.84 -4.71
C ASN A 194 9.86 22.11 -4.66
N GLU A 195 9.75 22.90 -3.59
CA GLU A 195 10.61 24.07 -3.34
C GLU A 195 12.06 23.61 -3.09
N ASP A 196 12.27 22.66 -2.18
CA ASP A 196 13.59 22.08 -1.89
C ASP A 196 14.24 21.47 -3.15
N GLU A 197 13.48 20.71 -3.96
CA GLU A 197 13.96 20.14 -5.23
C GLU A 197 14.37 21.22 -6.24
N ARG A 198 13.67 22.37 -6.26
CA ARG A 198 14.00 23.49 -7.15
C ARG A 198 15.23 24.24 -6.66
N GLU A 199 15.33 24.51 -5.37
CA GLU A 199 16.50 25.17 -4.77
C GLU A 199 17.76 24.33 -4.95
N GLY A 200 17.68 23.02 -4.73
CA GLY A 200 18.81 22.11 -4.97
C GLY A 200 19.25 22.06 -6.43
N LYS A 201 18.32 22.10 -7.39
CA LYS A 201 18.66 22.19 -8.82
C LYS A 201 19.32 23.51 -9.18
N ASN A 202 18.78 24.62 -8.70
CA ASN A 202 19.36 25.95 -8.93
C ASN A 202 20.78 26.05 -8.35
N PHE A 203 21.04 25.40 -7.21
CA PHE A 203 22.37 25.35 -6.60
C PHE A 203 23.36 24.54 -7.47
N LEU A 204 22.96 23.36 -7.96
CA LEU A 204 23.78 22.53 -8.85
C LEU A 204 24.07 23.22 -10.19
N GLU A 205 23.06 23.86 -10.79
CA GLU A 205 23.23 24.64 -12.03
C GLU A 205 24.21 25.79 -11.83
N LYS A 206 24.17 26.46 -10.68
CA LYS A 206 25.11 27.53 -10.34
C LYS A 206 26.54 27.01 -10.14
N GLU A 207 26.73 25.86 -9.48
CA GLU A 207 28.05 25.23 -9.35
C GLU A 207 28.62 24.80 -10.71
N GLU A 208 27.79 24.27 -11.62
CA GLU A 208 28.22 23.94 -12.98
C GLU A 208 28.60 25.20 -13.80
N GLU A 209 27.88 26.30 -13.66
CA GLU A 209 28.22 27.57 -14.32
C GLU A 209 29.52 28.18 -13.75
N GLU A 210 29.71 28.15 -12.43
CA GLU A 210 30.95 28.62 -11.79
C GLU A 210 32.16 27.74 -12.16
N ALA A 211 31.98 26.42 -12.27
CA ALA A 211 33.03 25.50 -12.72
C ALA A 211 33.44 25.74 -14.18
N LYS A 212 32.47 25.91 -15.09
CA LYS A 212 32.73 26.23 -16.50
C LYS A 212 33.46 27.57 -16.67
N LYS A 213 33.08 28.56 -15.87
CA LYS A 213 33.73 29.88 -15.88
C LYS A 213 35.18 29.81 -15.38
N GLY A 214 35.44 28.98 -14.36
CA GLY A 214 36.80 28.72 -13.88
C GLY A 214 37.70 28.04 -14.92
N GLU A 215 37.16 27.11 -15.72
CA GLU A 215 37.88 26.48 -16.84
C GLU A 215 38.15 27.46 -17.99
N GLU A 216 37.20 28.34 -18.33
CA GLU A 216 37.40 29.37 -19.36
C GLU A 216 38.47 30.40 -18.96
N ASP A 217 38.48 30.84 -17.70
CA ASP A 217 39.47 31.78 -17.17
C ASP A 217 40.90 31.17 -17.10
N GLU A 218 41.04 29.86 -16.83
CA GLU A 218 42.33 29.15 -16.89
C GLU A 218 42.86 29.03 -18.34
N VAL A 219 41.97 28.80 -19.31
CA VAL A 219 42.34 28.71 -20.73
C VAL A 219 42.75 30.06 -21.29
N GLU A 220 42.06 31.16 -20.97
CA GLU A 220 42.47 32.51 -21.39
C GLU A 220 43.79 32.97 -20.73
N GLY A 221 44.03 32.59 -19.47
CA GLY A 221 45.29 32.87 -18.77
C GLY A 221 46.52 32.19 -19.40
N GLN A 222 46.35 31.00 -19.98
CA GLN A 222 47.43 30.31 -20.71
C GLN A 222 47.70 30.91 -22.09
N VAL A 223 46.69 31.47 -22.77
CA VAL A 223 46.85 32.07 -24.11
C VAL A 223 47.57 33.42 -24.04
N GLN A 224 47.41 34.19 -22.95
CA GLN A 224 48.12 35.47 -22.77
C GLN A 224 49.60 35.31 -22.34
N SER A 225 50.00 34.16 -21.79
CA SER A 225 51.40 33.91 -21.38
C SER A 225 52.30 33.42 -22.54
N GLY A 226 51.78 33.27 -23.76
CA GLY A 226 52.45 32.63 -24.90
C GLY A 226 53.16 33.55 -25.91
N TYR A 227 53.21 34.87 -25.70
CA TYR A 227 53.96 35.80 -26.55
C TYR A 227 55.07 36.50 -25.76
N VAL A 228 56.26 35.90 -25.73
CA VAL A 228 57.55 36.55 -25.48
C VAL A 228 58.55 36.06 -26.52
#